data_AF-A0A966R3Q3-F1
#
_entry.id   AF-A0A966R3Q3-F1
#
_cell.length_a   1.000
_cell.length_b   1.000
_cell.length_c   1.000
_cell.angle_alpha   90.00
_cell.angle_beta   90.00
_cell.angle_gamma   90.00
#
_symmetry.space_group_name_H-M   'P 1'
#
loop_
_entity.id
_entity.type
_entity.pdbx_description
1 polymer ?
#
loop_
_entity_poly.entity_id
_entity_poly.type
_entity_poly.pdbx_seq_one_letter_code
_entity_poly.pdbx_strand_id
1 'polypeptide(L)'
;MVEVLERRIDPECGCSVEDVVCHGIFMTIHHEDDGTGHIIVDCGEAGEDDFFTGPVKSMEELEQEADKLALKLLEQYGTEER
;
A
#
# COMPACT_ATOMS: atom_id res chain seq x y z
N MET A 1 1.35 11.30 -4.39
CA MET A 1 0.71 11.97 -3.23
C MET A 1 -0.16 10.93 -2.57
N VAL A 2 0.10 10.66 -1.29
CA VAL A 2 -0.62 9.67 -0.48
C VAL A 2 -1.70 10.38 0.33
N GLU A 3 -2.91 9.85 0.28
CA GLU A 3 -4.04 10.30 1.11
C GLU A 3 -4.45 9.16 2.05
N VAL A 4 -4.33 9.36 3.36
CA VAL A 4 -4.78 8.38 4.36
C VAL A 4 -6.28 8.53 4.58
N LEU A 5 -7.03 7.47 4.27
CA LEU A 5 -8.48 7.41 4.42
C LEU A 5 -8.89 6.94 5.81
N GLU A 6 -8.26 5.87 6.29
CA GLU A 6 -8.57 5.26 7.58
C GLU A 6 -7.29 4.76 8.25
N ARG A 7 -7.27 4.85 9.59
CA ARG A 7 -6.27 4.19 10.44
C ARG A 7 -6.97 3.22 11.37
N ARG A 8 -6.50 1.98 11.40
CA ARG A 8 -7.02 0.94 12.29
C ARG A 8 -5.90 0.10 12.87
N ILE A 9 -6.25 -0.65 13.91
CA ILE A 9 -5.44 -1.73 14.43
C ILE A 9 -6.05 -3.02 13.92
N ASP A 10 -5.24 -3.89 13.33
CA ASP A 10 -5.69 -5.20 12.88
C ASP A 10 -6.13 -6.04 14.08
N PRO A 11 -7.37 -6.56 14.11
CA PRO A 11 -7.87 -7.30 15.26
C PRO A 11 -7.25 -8.72 15.40
N GLU A 12 -6.63 -9.26 14.37
CA GLU A 12 -6.04 -10.61 14.35
C GLU A 12 -4.59 -10.58 14.81
N CYS A 13 -3.78 -9.62 14.33
CA CYS A 13 -2.36 -9.52 14.68
C CYS A 13 -2.02 -8.34 15.61
N GLY A 14 -2.93 -7.38 15.83
CA GLY A 14 -2.70 -6.22 16.70
C GLY A 14 -1.80 -5.13 16.10
N CYS A 15 -1.41 -5.28 14.84
CA CYS A 15 -0.51 -4.37 14.15
C CYS A 15 -1.24 -3.15 13.56
N SER A 16 -0.49 -2.11 13.19
CA SER A 16 -1.07 -0.90 12.61
C SER A 16 -1.35 -1.08 11.13
N VAL A 17 -2.55 -0.68 10.70
CA VAL A 17 -3.01 -0.77 9.31
C VAL A 17 -3.62 0.55 8.89
N GLU A 18 -3.30 1.01 7.68
CA GLU A 18 -3.89 2.22 7.09
C GLU A 18 -4.44 1.92 5.70
N ASP A 19 -5.65 2.43 5.42
CA ASP A 19 -6.16 2.49 4.06
C ASP A 19 -5.73 3.82 3.44
N VAL A 20 -5.09 3.74 2.28
CA VAL A 20 -4.53 4.90 1.59
C VAL A 20 -4.95 4.93 0.13
N VAL A 21 -5.00 6.13 -0.43
CA VAL A 21 -5.12 6.35 -1.88
C VAL A 21 -3.83 6.98 -2.39
N CYS A 22 -3.20 6.29 -3.32
CA CYS A 22 -1.97 6.72 -3.97
C CYS A 22 -2.25 6.89 -5.45
N HIS A 23 -2.24 8.13 -5.95
CA HIS A 23 -2.51 8.42 -7.38
C HIS A 23 -3.83 7.84 -7.93
N GLY A 24 -4.85 7.72 -7.08
CA GLY A 24 -6.15 7.14 -7.46
C GLY A 24 -6.23 5.62 -7.35
N ILE A 25 -5.18 4.96 -6.85
CA ILE A 25 -5.15 3.54 -6.53
C ILE A 25 -5.41 3.36 -5.04
N PHE A 26 -6.38 2.51 -4.69
CA PHE A 26 -6.67 2.15 -3.31
C PHE A 26 -5.69 1.09 -2.83
N MET A 27 -5.12 1.29 -1.66
CA MET A 27 -4.15 0.38 -1.06
C MET A 27 -4.40 0.25 0.44
N THR A 28 -4.12 -0.92 0.98
CA THR A 28 -4.03 -1.15 2.43
C THR A 28 -2.56 -1.36 2.78
N ILE A 29 -2.02 -0.55 3.69
CA ILE A 29 -0.65 -0.71 4.19
C ILE A 29 -0.68 -1.26 5.62
N HIS A 30 0.20 -2.20 5.91
CA HIS A 30 0.25 -2.92 7.18
C HIS A 30 1.68 -2.91 7.70
N HIS A 31 1.92 -2.33 8.88
CA HIS A 31 3.23 -2.32 9.53
C HIS A 31 3.28 -3.37 10.63
N GLU A 32 4.13 -4.38 10.46
CA GLU A 32 4.26 -5.50 11.39
C GLU A 32 5.32 -5.24 12.46
N ASP A 33 5.13 -5.87 13.62
CA ASP A 33 6.03 -5.75 14.79
C ASP A 33 7.44 -6.28 14.54
N ASP A 34 7.64 -7.12 13.52
CA ASP A 34 8.94 -7.66 13.12
C ASP A 34 9.77 -6.67 12.25
N GLY A 35 9.20 -5.49 11.96
CA GLY A 35 9.82 -4.45 11.15
C GLY A 35 9.67 -4.68 9.65
N THR A 36 8.74 -5.54 9.24
CA THR A 36 8.31 -5.68 7.84
C THR A 36 7.03 -4.90 7.63
N GLY A 37 6.65 -4.69 6.37
CA GLY A 37 5.31 -4.22 6.09
C GLY A 37 4.78 -4.64 4.74
N HIS A 38 3.47 -4.77 4.66
CA HIS A 38 2.77 -5.25 3.49
C HIS A 38 1.98 -4.10 2.87
N ILE A 39 1.97 -4.06 1.55
CA ILE A 39 1.14 -3.13 0.78
C ILE A 39 0.23 -4.00 -0.09
N ILE A 40 -1.05 -4.00 0.23
CA ILE A 40 -2.07 -4.73 -0.52
C ILE A 40 -2.71 -3.73 -1.45
N VAL A 41 -2.63 -3.99 -2.75
CA VAL A 41 -3.20 -3.10 -3.77
C VAL A 41 -4.58 -3.59 -4.15
N ASP A 42 -5.61 -2.77 -3.93
CA ASP A 42 -6.97 -3.04 -4.40
C ASP A 42 -7.14 -2.45 -5.82
N CYS A 43 -6.72 -3.24 -6.81
CA CYS A 43 -6.78 -2.92 -8.23
C CYS A 43 -7.86 -3.73 -8.97
N GLY A 44 -9.04 -3.97 -8.38
CA GLY A 44 -10.16 -4.61 -9.07
C GLY A 44 -9.81 -5.92 -9.79
N GLU A 45 -10.17 -6.06 -11.08
CA GLU A 45 -9.98 -7.31 -11.88
C GLU A 45 -8.52 -7.79 -12.01
N ALA A 46 -7.52 -6.98 -11.64
CA ALA A 46 -6.11 -7.37 -11.67
C ALA A 46 -5.72 -8.34 -10.54
N GLY A 47 -6.58 -8.54 -9.53
CA GLY A 47 -6.27 -9.33 -8.34
C GLY A 47 -5.66 -8.49 -7.22
N GLU A 48 -5.87 -8.93 -5.98
CA GLU A 48 -5.18 -8.38 -4.82
C GLU A 48 -3.71 -8.82 -4.90
N ASP A 49 -2.82 -7.90 -5.30
CA ASP A 49 -1.38 -8.14 -5.24
C ASP A 49 -0.86 -7.66 -3.87
N ASP A 50 -0.33 -8.61 -3.09
CA ASP A 50 0.37 -8.35 -1.84
C ASP A 50 1.85 -8.06 -2.13
N PHE A 51 2.27 -6.85 -1.81
CA PHE A 51 3.65 -6.42 -1.94
C PHE A 51 4.33 -6.35 -0.59
N PHE A 52 5.23 -7.31 -0.38
CA PHE A 52 6.12 -7.30 0.78
C PHE A 52 7.19 -6.21 0.65
N THR A 53 7.27 -5.35 1.66
CA THR A 53 8.32 -4.34 1.81
C THR A 53 9.09 -4.61 3.09
N GLY A 54 10.42 -4.64 3.03
CA GLY A 54 11.22 -4.90 4.21
C GLY A 54 12.71 -4.61 4.02
N PRO A 55 13.41 -4.12 5.07
CA PRO A 55 12.90 -3.69 6.37
C PRO A 55 12.28 -2.28 6.35
N VAL A 56 11.23 -2.06 7.15
CA VAL A 56 10.48 -0.79 7.26
C VAL A 56 10.36 -0.36 8.72
N LYS A 57 10.73 0.90 9.00
CA LYS A 57 10.90 1.43 10.36
C LYS A 57 9.70 2.21 10.87
N SER A 58 8.81 2.62 9.99
CA SER A 58 7.62 3.38 10.33
C SER A 58 6.54 3.28 9.25
N MET A 59 5.31 3.61 9.63
CA MET A 59 4.20 3.74 8.70
C MET A 59 4.49 4.77 7.59
N GLU A 60 5.17 5.88 7.92
CA GLU A 60 5.56 6.89 6.94
C GLU A 60 6.48 6.31 5.83
N GLU A 61 7.35 5.36 6.16
CA GLU A 61 8.16 4.68 5.13
C GLU A 61 7.29 3.78 4.24
N LEU A 62 6.26 3.13 4.79
CA LEU A 62 5.29 2.36 3.99
C LEU A 62 4.46 3.23 3.06
N GLU A 63 4.01 4.40 3.53
CA GLU A 63 3.31 5.38 2.69
C GLU A 63 4.19 5.78 1.47
N GLN A 64 5.50 6.00 1.68
CA GLN A 64 6.43 6.33 0.61
C GLN A 64 6.65 5.16 -0.37
N GLU A 65 6.71 3.92 0.12
CA GLU A 65 6.78 2.74 -0.74
C GLU A 65 5.48 2.53 -1.52
N ALA A 66 4.32 2.80 -0.92
CA ALA A 66 3.02 2.75 -1.58
C ALA A 66 2.90 3.79 -2.71
N ASP A 67 3.42 5.02 -2.49
CA ASP A 67 3.49 6.05 -3.53
C ASP A 67 4.36 5.61 -4.72
N LYS A 68 5.53 5.03 -4.45
CA LYS A 68 6.43 4.49 -5.49
C LYS A 68 5.79 3.33 -6.25
N LEU A 69 5.09 2.44 -5.54
CA LEU A 69 4.38 1.33 -6.14
C LEU A 69 3.26 1.82 -7.05
N ALA A 70 2.45 2.77 -6.59
CA ALA A 70 1.39 3.38 -7.38
C ALA A 70 1.92 3.98 -8.69
N LEU A 71 3.05 4.71 -8.64
CA LEU A 71 3.70 5.24 -9.83
C LEU A 71 4.13 4.14 -10.81
N LYS A 72 4.78 3.07 -10.31
CA LYS A 72 5.18 1.92 -11.16
C LYS A 72 3.98 1.24 -11.80
N LEU A 73 2.88 1.06 -11.06
CA LEU A 73 1.65 0.48 -11.58
C LEU A 73 1.04 1.39 -12.66
N LEU A 74 1.03 2.71 -12.47
CA LEU A 74 0.60 3.64 -13.50
C LEU A 74 1.51 3.63 -14.73
N GLU A 75 2.81 3.43 -14.60
CA GLU A 75 3.70 3.26 -15.76
C GLU A 75 3.42 1.94 -16.51
N GLN A 76 3.20 0.86 -15.76
CA GLN A 76 2.97 -0.48 -16.30
C GLN A 76 1.60 -0.63 -16.96
N TYR A 77 0.54 -0.04 -16.38
CA TYR A 77 -0.85 -0.23 -16.80
C TYR A 77 -1.49 1.05 -17.37
N GLY A 78 -0.94 2.24 -17.08
CA GLY A 78 -1.44 3.52 -17.59
C GLY A 78 -0.91 3.91 -18.97
N THR A 79 -0.10 3.07 -19.62
CA THR A 79 0.39 3.27 -20.99
C THR A 79 -0.53 2.69 -22.07
N GLU A 80 -1.72 2.17 -21.70
CA GLU A 80 -2.78 1.92 -22.68
C GLU A 80 -3.39 3.26 -23.10
N GLU A 81 -2.72 3.94 -24.04
CA GLU A 81 -3.28 5.04 -24.83
C GLU A 81 -4.62 4.59 -25.43
N ARG A 82 -5.73 5.12 -24.89
CA ARG A 82 -7.05 5.13 -25.54
C ARG A 82 -7.13 6.21 -26.60
#